data_AF-A0A2I0J6Q3-F1
#
_entry.id   AF-A0A2I0J6Q3-F1
#
_cell.length_a   1.000
_cell.length_b   1.000
_cell.length_c   1.000
_cell.angle_alpha   90.00
_cell.angle_beta   90.00
_cell.angle_gamma   90.00
#
_symmetry.space_group_name_H-M   'P 1'
#
loop_
_entity.id
_entity.type
_entity.pdbx_description
1 polymer ?
#
loop_
_entity_poly.entity_id
_entity_poly.type
_entity_poly.pdbx_seq_one_letter_code
_entity_poly.pdbx_strand_id
1 'polypeptide(L)' 'MEGDGNCQFRALADQLFRNPEYHKAVRKQVVKQLKHHRKLYEGYVPMKYRSYVKKMKKSGEWGDHVTLQAAADHKILVMI' A
#
# COMPACT_ATOMS: atom_id res chain seq x y z
N MET A 1 -11.66 -2.05 -20.21
CA MET A 1 -11.69 -2.61 -18.85
C MET A 1 -11.01 -1.60 -17.94
N GLU A 2 -11.79 -0.85 -17.17
CA GLU A 2 -11.24 0.08 -16.17
C GLU A 2 -10.81 -0.73 -14.95
N GLY A 3 -9.55 -0.60 -14.55
CA GLY A 3 -9.04 -1.19 -13.33
C GLY A 3 -9.65 -0.48 -12.12
N ASP A 4 -10.19 -1.24 -11.17
CA ASP A 4 -10.82 -0.72 -9.94
C ASP A 4 -9.83 -0.06 -8.95
N GLY A 5 -8.57 0.10 -9.35
CA GLY A 5 -7.46 0.66 -8.59
C GLY A 5 -7.03 -0.15 -7.36
N ASN A 6 -7.53 -1.37 -7.20
CA ASN A 6 -7.17 -2.26 -6.08
C ASN A 6 -6.18 -3.35 -6.46
N CYS A 7 -5.81 -3.46 -7.75
CA CYS A 7 -5.00 -4.54 -8.30
C CYS A 7 -3.72 -4.83 -7.49
N GLN A 8 -2.92 -3.81 -7.15
CA GLN A 8 -1.69 -3.99 -6.39
C GLN A 8 -1.97 -4.60 -5.00
N PHE A 9 -2.97 -4.11 -4.29
CA PHE A 9 -3.33 -4.61 -2.96
C PHE A 9 -3.98 -5.99 -3.00
N ARG A 10 -4.70 -6.31 -4.10
CA ARG A 10 -5.22 -7.67 -4.36
C ARG A 10 -4.10 -8.65 -4.64
N ALA A 11 -3.12 -8.26 -5.46
CA ALA A 11 -1.94 -9.09 -5.72
C ALA A 11 -1.15 -9.36 -4.45
N LEU A 12 -0.90 -8.32 -3.63
CA LEU A 12 -0.29 -8.50 -2.32
C LEU A 12 -1.13 -9.44 -1.43
N ALA A 13 -2.44 -9.23 -1.33
CA ALA A 13 -3.32 -10.08 -0.51
C ALA A 13 -3.32 -11.54 -0.99
N ASP A 14 -3.31 -11.77 -2.29
CA ASP A 14 -3.20 -13.09 -2.88
C ASP A 14 -1.87 -13.77 -2.52
N GLN A 15 -0.73 -13.07 -2.67
CA GLN A 15 0.57 -13.65 -2.33
C GLN A 15 0.73 -13.97 -0.83
N LEU A 16 0.10 -13.18 0.04
CA LEU A 16 0.24 -13.30 1.50
C LEU A 16 -0.76 -14.26 2.14
N PHE A 17 -1.99 -14.26 1.62
CA PHE A 17 -3.13 -14.94 2.26
C PHE A 17 -3.80 -15.95 1.32
N ARG A 18 -3.30 -16.11 0.08
CA ARG A 18 -3.95 -16.87 -1.01
C ARG A 18 -5.41 -16.48 -1.21
N ASN A 19 -5.74 -15.22 -0.92
CA ASN A 19 -7.08 -14.70 -1.00
C ASN A 19 -7.06 -13.18 -1.27
N PRO A 20 -7.39 -12.75 -2.51
CA PRO A 20 -7.36 -11.34 -2.90
C PRO A 20 -8.41 -10.47 -2.19
N GLU A 21 -9.43 -11.05 -1.56
CA GLU A 21 -10.48 -10.30 -0.84
C GLU A 21 -9.93 -9.57 0.40
N TYR A 22 -8.76 -9.98 0.92
CA TYR A 22 -8.06 -9.28 2.01
C TYR A 22 -7.37 -7.98 1.59
N HIS A 23 -7.50 -7.53 0.33
CA HIS A 23 -6.84 -6.32 -0.18
C HIS A 23 -7.09 -5.05 0.65
N LYS A 24 -8.28 -4.92 1.28
CA LYS A 24 -8.60 -3.80 2.18
C LYS A 24 -7.73 -3.82 3.44
N ALA A 25 -7.50 -4.99 4.01
CA ALA A 25 -6.66 -5.17 5.18
C ALA A 25 -5.19 -4.88 4.84
N VAL A 26 -4.70 -5.39 3.70
CA VAL A 26 -3.36 -5.08 3.20
C VAL A 26 -3.17 -3.57 3.01
N ARG A 27 -4.09 -2.89 2.30
CA ARG A 27 -4.04 -1.43 2.13
C ARG A 27 -3.97 -0.71 3.48
N LYS A 28 -4.75 -1.14 4.47
CA LYS A 28 -4.75 -0.55 5.81
C LYS A 28 -3.37 -0.66 6.47
N GLN A 29 -2.68 -1.80 6.35
CA GLN A 29 -1.36 -1.98 6.94
C GLN A 29 -0.27 -1.19 6.20
N VAL A 30 -0.30 -1.16 4.87
CA VAL A 30 0.60 -0.33 4.07
C VAL A 30 0.46 1.15 4.43
N VAL A 31 -0.78 1.66 4.50
CA VAL A 31 -1.04 3.05 4.91
C VAL A 31 -0.61 3.30 6.37
N LYS A 32 -0.72 2.29 7.24
CA LYS A 32 -0.21 2.38 8.62
C LYS A 32 1.32 2.50 8.63
N GLN A 33 2.02 1.72 7.81
CA GLN A 33 3.48 1.81 7.67
C GLN A 33 3.91 3.19 7.20
N LEU A 34 3.30 3.69 6.12
CA LEU A 34 3.56 5.03 5.56
C LEU A 34 3.37 6.13 6.62
N LYS A 35 2.32 6.02 7.45
CA LYS A 35 2.06 7.01 8.51
C LYS A 35 3.12 7.02 9.61
N HIS A 36 3.52 5.86 10.11
CA HIS A 36 4.42 5.77 11.26
C HIS A 36 5.88 6.04 10.88
N HIS A 37 6.28 5.69 9.65
CA HIS A 37 7.66 5.78 9.19
C HIS A 37 7.83 6.81 8.06
N ARG A 38 7.14 7.96 8.17
CA ARG A 38 7.15 9.05 7.18
C ARG A 38 8.54 9.37 6.62
N LYS A 39 9.55 9.49 7.49
CA LYS A 39 10.92 9.88 7.11
C LYS A 39 11.56 8.93 6.08
N LEU A 40 11.13 7.66 6.04
CA LEU A 40 11.63 6.67 5.08
C LEU A 40 11.09 6.91 3.67
N TYR A 41 9.92 7.52 3.54
CA TYR A 41 9.18 7.56 2.28
C TYR A 41 9.00 8.96 1.71
N GLU A 42 9.02 10.00 2.54
CA GLU A 42 8.61 11.34 2.13
C GLU A 42 9.47 11.94 1.02
N GLY A 43 10.76 11.58 0.96
CA GLY A 43 11.67 12.04 -0.11
C GLY A 43 11.33 11.48 -1.49
N TYR A 44 10.58 10.38 -1.57
CA TYR A 44 10.17 9.75 -2.83
C TYR A 44 8.81 10.23 -3.33
N VAL A 45 8.10 11.06 -2.55
CA VAL A 45 6.75 11.52 -2.87
C VAL A 45 6.81 12.97 -3.36
N PRO A 46 6.46 13.26 -4.62
CA PRO A 46 6.59 14.60 -5.22
C PRO A 46 5.51 15.59 -4.76
N MET A 47 4.71 15.23 -3.75
CA MET A 47 3.61 16.04 -3.24
C MET A 47 3.64 16.08 -1.71
N LYS A 48 2.82 16.95 -1.11
CA LYS A 48 2.66 17.01 0.36
C LYS A 48 2.33 15.60 0.90
N TYR A 49 3.23 15.06 1.72
CA TYR A 49 3.15 13.67 2.19
C TYR A 49 1.82 13.35 2.88
N ARG A 50 1.27 14.28 3.66
CA ARG A 50 -0.04 14.13 4.30
C ARG A 50 -1.17 13.93 3.27
N SER A 51 -1.11 14.62 2.14
CA SER A 51 -2.06 14.47 1.04
C SER A 51 -1.91 13.13 0.33
N TYR A 52 -0.67 12.69 0.09
CA TYR A 52 -0.36 11.37 -0.45
C TYR A 52 -0.95 10.24 0.42
N VAL A 53 -0.68 10.25 1.72
CA VAL A 53 -1.22 9.26 2.66
C VAL A 53 -2.75 9.29 2.70
N LYS A 54 -3.38 10.47 2.58
CA LYS A 54 -4.85 10.60 2.51
C LYS A 54 -5.41 9.98 1.23
N LYS A 55 -4.72 10.13 0.08
CA LYS A 55 -5.07 9.45 -1.17
C LYS A 55 -4.95 7.94 -1.04
N MET A 56 -3.81 7.44 -0.57
CA MET A 56 -3.55 5.99 -0.44
C MET A 56 -4.53 5.25 0.50
N LYS A 57 -5.15 5.97 1.45
CA LYS A 57 -6.22 5.44 2.31
C LYS A 57 -7.51 5.13 1.53
N LYS A 58 -7.78 5.77 0.40
CA LYS A 58 -9.02 5.60 -0.36
C LYS A 58 -9.04 4.23 -1.05
N SER A 59 -10.18 3.55 -1.01
CA SER A 59 -10.39 2.35 -1.81
C SER A 59 -10.38 2.74 -3.29
N GLY A 60 -9.76 1.91 -4.13
CA GLY A 60 -9.57 2.19 -5.55
C GLY A 60 -8.54 3.26 -5.89
N GLU A 61 -7.81 3.80 -4.90
CA GLU A 61 -6.59 4.56 -5.23
C GLU A 61 -5.50 3.58 -5.66
N TRP A 62 -4.92 3.83 -6.83
CA TRP A 62 -3.86 3.00 -7.42
C TRP A 62 -2.61 3.07 -6.54
N GLY A 63 -2.03 1.92 -6.24
CA GLY A 63 -0.74 1.84 -5.57
C GLY A 63 0.41 2.18 -6.54
N ASP A 64 1.57 2.49 -5.97
CA ASP A 64 2.80 2.83 -6.69
C ASP A 64 4.01 2.05 -6.11
N HIS A 65 5.21 2.48 -6.46
CA HIS A 65 6.44 1.87 -5.95
C HIS A 65 6.65 2.13 -4.45
N VAL A 66 6.14 3.25 -3.90
CA VAL A 66 6.27 3.60 -2.48
C VAL A 66 5.33 2.73 -1.63
N THR A 67 4.12 2.41 -2.11
CA THR A 67 3.24 1.45 -1.43
C THR A 67 3.79 0.03 -1.46
N LEU A 68 4.50 -0.38 -2.51
CA LEU A 68 5.21 -1.67 -2.56
C LEU A 68 6.37 -1.71 -1.57
N GLN A 69 7.22 -0.68 -1.53
CA GLN A 69 8.30 -0.60 -0.56
C GLN A 69 7.76 -0.62 0.88
N ALA A 70 6.70 0.14 1.17
CA ALA A 70 6.06 0.11 2.48
C ALA A 70 5.43 -1.25 2.81
N ALA A 71 4.91 -1.98 1.82
CA ALA A 71 4.45 -3.36 2.03
C ALA A 71 5.60 -4.33 2.33
N ALA A 72 6.81 -4.05 1.84
CA ALA A 72 8.01 -4.83 2.13
C ALA A 72 8.60 -4.54 3.51
N ASP A 73 8.71 -3.25 3.85
CA ASP A 73 9.27 -2.80 5.12
C ASP A 73 8.35 -3.13 6.30
N HIS A 74 7.04 -3.00 6.10
CA HIS A 74 6.10 -3.66 6.98
C HIS A 74 6.34 -5.14 6.75
N LYS A 75 6.62 -5.92 7.82
CA LYS A 75 7.02 -7.35 7.76
C LYS A 75 6.01 -8.32 7.09
N ILE A 76 5.08 -7.79 6.31
CA ILE A 76 4.16 -8.48 5.44
C ILE A 76 4.89 -9.31 4.38
N LEU A 77 5.88 -8.78 3.64
CA LEU A 77 6.54 -9.54 2.56
C LEU A 77 7.71 -10.44 2.99
N VAL A 78 8.12 -10.41 4.27
CA VAL A 78 9.29 -11.20 4.75
C VAL A 78 8.89 -12.59 5.26
N MET A 79 7.63 -13.01 5.04
CA MET A 79 7.09 -14.31 5.42
C MET A 79 6.70 -15.19 4.21
N ILE A 80 7.12 -14.80 3.00
CA ILE A 80 6.97 -15.59 1.77
C ILE A 80 8.33 -16.12 1.32
#